data_AF-A0A973C8W7-F1
#
_entry.id   AF-A0A973C8W7-F1
#
_cell.length_a   1.000
_cell.length_b   1.000
_cell.length_c   1.000
_cell.angle_alpha   90.00
_cell.angle_beta   90.00
_cell.angle_gamma   90.00
#
_symmetry.space_group_name_H-M   'P 1'
#
loop_
_entity.id
_entity.type
_entity.pdbx_description
1 polymer ?
#
loop_
_entity_poly.entity_id
_entity_poly.type
_entity_poly.pdbx_seq_one_letter_code
_entity_poly.pdbx_strand_id
1 'polypeptide(L)'
;MSSLGFNNSNAINWAWKVDPASVHTQDVEIKAALMDLANPIYVATNMGNSAGVMGITNHTSISGAISNNVDVDVLAFAQKLTPEDLGDAAYKKQHGVKYAYHGGAMANGIASVELVVALGKAGLLCSFGAAGLVPDAVEDAIRRIQAELPNGPYAVNLIHAPAEEALERGAVERFLKLGVKTVEASAYLGLTEHIVWYRVAGLSKNSDGSVNIGNKVIAKVSRTEVGRRFMEPAPQKLLDKLLAQGKITPEQAELALLVPMADDITAEADSGGHTDNRPFLTLLPTIIGLRDEVQAKYNFSPALRVGAGGGIGTPEAALAAFNMGAAYIVLGSVNQACVEAGASEYTRKLLATVEMADVTMAPAADMFEMGVKLQVLKRGSMFAMRAKKLYDLYVTYDSIEDIPAAEREKIERQIFRANLDEIWDGTIAFFKERDPDMLARAMSSPKRKMALIFRWYLGLSSRWSNTGEKGREMDYQIWAGPSLGAFNSWVKGSYLEDYTRRGAVDVALHMLKGAAYLQRVNQLKLQGVSLSTELASYRTSD
;
A
#
# COMPACT_ATOMS: atom_id res chain seq x y z
N MET A 1 18.19 -9.93 -36.27
CA MET A 1 19.28 -9.63 -35.30
C MET A 1 19.13 -10.60 -34.16
N SER A 2 20.23 -11.07 -33.56
CA SER A 2 20.15 -11.94 -32.38
C SER A 2 19.47 -11.18 -31.23
N SER A 3 18.46 -11.78 -30.60
CA SER A 3 17.76 -11.20 -29.45
C SER A 3 18.56 -11.26 -28.15
N LEU A 4 19.68 -11.99 -28.15
CA LEU A 4 20.69 -12.00 -27.11
C LEU A 4 22.06 -11.56 -27.68
N GLY A 5 22.75 -10.68 -26.99
CA GLY A 5 24.11 -10.21 -27.27
C GLY A 5 25.02 -10.39 -26.04
N PHE A 6 26.34 -10.40 -26.22
CA PHE A 6 27.31 -10.45 -25.12
C PHE A 6 28.53 -9.60 -25.45
N ASN A 7 28.93 -8.76 -24.50
CA ASN A 7 30.15 -7.97 -24.56
C ASN A 7 31.18 -8.56 -23.60
N ASN A 8 32.31 -8.99 -24.16
CA ASN A 8 33.38 -9.66 -23.42
C ASN A 8 34.34 -8.69 -22.69
N SER A 9 34.01 -7.39 -22.61
CA SER A 9 34.91 -6.38 -22.01
C SER A 9 35.19 -6.61 -20.52
N ASN A 10 34.24 -7.21 -19.79
CA ASN A 10 34.35 -7.54 -18.36
C ASN A 10 34.00 -9.01 -18.10
N ALA A 11 34.56 -9.92 -18.89
CA ALA A 11 34.26 -11.35 -18.79
C ALA A 11 34.58 -11.93 -17.40
N ILE A 12 33.65 -12.74 -16.87
CA ILE A 12 33.87 -13.51 -15.64
C ILE A 12 34.07 -14.97 -16.05
N ASN A 13 35.10 -15.62 -15.49
CA ASN A 13 35.26 -17.07 -15.63
C ASN A 13 34.41 -17.78 -14.57
N TRP A 14 33.23 -18.25 -14.98
CA TRP A 14 32.25 -18.88 -14.09
C TRP A 14 32.60 -20.32 -13.69
N ALA A 15 33.65 -20.93 -14.27
CA ALA A 15 34.06 -22.33 -14.08
C ALA A 15 33.00 -23.40 -14.42
N TRP A 16 31.75 -23.02 -14.69
CA TRP A 16 30.67 -23.89 -15.13
C TRP A 16 30.67 -24.04 -16.64
N LYS A 17 30.18 -25.20 -17.06
CA LYS A 17 29.89 -25.51 -18.45
C LYS A 17 28.46 -25.97 -18.61
N VAL A 18 27.97 -25.92 -19.85
CA VAL A 18 26.64 -26.40 -20.22
C VAL A 18 26.73 -27.27 -21.47
N ASP A 19 25.80 -28.21 -21.61
CA ASP A 19 25.63 -28.95 -22.85
C ASP A 19 25.09 -27.97 -23.92
N PRO A 20 25.78 -27.78 -25.06
CA PRO A 20 25.32 -26.90 -26.13
C PRO A 20 23.90 -27.22 -26.63
N ALA A 21 23.49 -28.49 -26.58
CA ALA A 21 22.16 -28.92 -27.00
C ALA A 21 21.04 -28.46 -26.05
N SER A 22 21.38 -28.08 -24.82
CA SER A 22 20.43 -27.53 -23.83
C SER A 22 20.24 -26.02 -23.94
N VAL A 23 21.02 -25.34 -24.80
CA VAL A 23 21.03 -23.89 -24.92
C VAL A 23 19.90 -23.43 -25.84
N HIS A 24 18.86 -22.83 -25.25
CA HIS A 24 17.73 -22.26 -25.97
C HIS A 24 18.11 -20.97 -26.70
N THR A 25 17.90 -20.94 -28.01
CA THR A 25 18.25 -19.80 -28.88
C THR A 25 17.05 -19.09 -29.50
N GLN A 26 15.85 -19.65 -29.35
CA GLN A 26 14.61 -19.04 -29.82
C GLN A 26 14.01 -18.15 -28.74
N ASP A 27 13.51 -16.96 -29.10
CA ASP A 27 13.01 -15.95 -28.14
C ASP A 27 11.93 -16.48 -27.21
N VAL A 28 11.03 -17.34 -27.70
CA VAL A 28 9.97 -17.94 -26.89
C VAL A 28 10.55 -18.84 -25.80
N GLU A 29 11.55 -19.65 -26.14
CA GLU A 29 12.21 -20.56 -25.19
C GLU A 29 13.13 -19.78 -24.23
N ILE A 30 13.86 -18.78 -24.73
CA ILE A 30 14.65 -17.87 -23.89
C ILE A 30 13.74 -17.16 -22.89
N LYS A 31 12.59 -16.65 -23.34
CA LYS A 31 11.60 -15.99 -22.47
C LYS A 31 11.07 -16.96 -21.42
N ALA A 32 10.73 -18.18 -21.82
CA ALA A 32 10.26 -19.22 -20.90
C ALA A 32 11.32 -19.53 -19.82
N ALA A 33 12.58 -19.72 -20.21
CA ALA A 33 13.69 -19.95 -19.29
C ALA A 33 13.89 -18.76 -18.34
N LEU A 34 13.90 -17.52 -18.85
CA LEU A 34 14.01 -16.31 -18.03
C LEU A 34 12.85 -16.20 -17.02
N MET A 35 11.63 -16.58 -17.43
CA MET A 35 10.42 -16.58 -16.60
C MET A 35 10.37 -17.72 -15.58
N ASP A 36 11.18 -18.77 -15.73
CA ASP A 36 11.36 -19.82 -14.73
C ASP A 36 12.26 -19.34 -13.59
N LEU A 37 11.68 -18.52 -12.73
CA LEU A 37 12.34 -17.92 -11.58
C LEU A 37 12.82 -18.92 -10.54
N ALA A 38 12.32 -20.16 -10.58
CA ALA A 38 12.67 -21.23 -9.65
C ALA A 38 14.02 -21.88 -9.97
N ASN A 39 14.56 -21.67 -11.17
CA ASN A 39 15.84 -22.22 -11.61
C ASN A 39 16.82 -21.09 -11.98
N PRO A 40 18.14 -21.28 -11.80
CA PRO A 40 19.16 -20.33 -12.27
C PRO A 40 19.19 -20.25 -13.80
N ILE A 41 19.86 -19.22 -14.32
CA ILE A 41 20.09 -18.98 -15.75
C ILE A 41 21.57 -19.02 -16.03
N TYR A 42 21.95 -19.72 -17.10
CA TYR A 42 23.29 -19.75 -17.64
C TYR A 42 23.23 -19.32 -19.11
N VAL A 43 23.99 -18.29 -19.45
CA VAL A 43 24.15 -17.82 -20.84
C VAL A 43 25.37 -18.48 -21.44
N ALA A 44 25.22 -19.07 -22.62
CA ALA A 44 26.31 -19.71 -23.36
C ALA A 44 26.03 -19.66 -24.86
N THR A 45 27.01 -20.08 -25.67
CA THR A 45 26.84 -20.26 -27.12
C THR A 45 26.37 -21.68 -27.45
N ASN A 46 25.42 -21.84 -28.36
CA ASN A 46 24.85 -23.16 -28.72
C ASN A 46 25.77 -24.09 -29.54
N MET A 47 27.00 -23.66 -29.84
CA MET A 47 28.00 -24.40 -30.60
C MET A 47 29.39 -24.12 -30.02
N GLY A 48 30.27 -25.12 -30.04
CA GLY A 48 31.57 -25.14 -29.36
C GLY A 48 32.69 -24.24 -29.88
N ASN A 49 32.42 -23.15 -30.61
CA ASN A 49 33.40 -22.14 -31.06
C ASN A 49 32.69 -20.79 -31.32
N SER A 50 33.45 -19.69 -31.40
CA SER A 50 33.00 -18.26 -31.50
C SER A 50 32.03 -17.87 -32.64
N ALA A 51 31.51 -18.84 -33.41
CA ALA A 51 30.49 -18.68 -34.43
C ALA A 51 29.07 -19.14 -33.98
N GLY A 52 28.91 -19.60 -32.73
CA GLY A 52 27.61 -20.03 -32.18
C GLY A 52 26.64 -18.88 -31.90
N VAL A 53 25.34 -19.18 -31.98
CA VAL A 53 24.27 -18.27 -31.55
C VAL A 53 24.17 -18.35 -30.03
N MET A 54 24.08 -17.20 -29.37
CA MET A 54 23.92 -17.18 -27.93
C MET A 54 22.52 -17.54 -27.50
N GLY A 55 22.44 -18.20 -26.36
CA GLY A 55 21.18 -18.62 -25.77
C GLY A 55 21.30 -18.79 -24.27
N ILE A 56 20.24 -19.34 -23.69
CA ILE A 56 20.08 -19.53 -22.25
C ILE A 56 19.71 -20.99 -21.96
N THR A 57 20.21 -21.51 -20.84
CA THR A 57 19.75 -22.76 -20.25
C THR A 57 19.57 -22.61 -18.75
N ASN A 58 18.73 -23.47 -18.15
CA ASN A 58 18.52 -23.57 -16.71
C ASN A 58 19.39 -24.65 -16.04
N HIS A 59 20.25 -25.32 -16.81
CA HIS A 59 21.04 -26.46 -16.34
C HIS A 59 22.52 -26.32 -16.67
N THR A 60 23.39 -26.72 -15.74
CA THR A 60 24.82 -26.97 -16.01
C THR A 60 25.02 -28.40 -16.47
N SER A 61 26.09 -28.66 -17.22
CA SER A 61 26.52 -30.04 -17.47
C SER A 61 27.04 -30.68 -16.18
N ILE A 62 26.79 -31.98 -16.01
CA ILE A 62 27.36 -32.75 -14.91
C ILE A 62 28.72 -33.27 -15.39
N SER A 63 29.78 -32.91 -14.66
CA SER A 63 31.14 -33.40 -14.93
C SER A 63 31.15 -34.93 -14.93
N GLY A 64 31.38 -35.56 -16.09
CA GLY A 64 31.41 -37.02 -16.27
C GLY A 64 30.28 -37.63 -17.11
N ALA A 65 29.34 -36.84 -17.63
CA ALA A 65 28.38 -37.33 -18.63
C ALA A 65 29.09 -37.55 -19.98
N ILE A 66 28.95 -38.73 -20.57
CA ILE A 66 29.47 -39.05 -21.91
C ILE A 66 28.53 -38.40 -22.93
N SER A 67 28.72 -37.11 -23.21
CA SER A 67 28.11 -36.45 -24.37
C SER A 67 29.13 -36.45 -25.52
N ASN A 68 28.66 -36.67 -26.76
CA ASN A 68 29.51 -36.57 -27.95
C ASN A 68 29.82 -35.10 -28.33
N ASN A 69 29.34 -34.14 -27.55
CA ASN A 69 29.50 -32.71 -27.78
C ASN A 69 30.52 -32.12 -26.80
N VAL A 70 31.32 -31.16 -27.26
CA VAL A 70 32.21 -30.40 -26.39
C VAL A 70 31.37 -29.40 -25.61
N ASP A 71 31.28 -29.60 -24.29
CA ASP A 71 30.69 -28.65 -23.35
C ASP A 71 31.22 -27.23 -23.55
N VAL A 72 30.31 -26.25 -23.51
CA VAL A 72 30.63 -24.82 -23.69
C VAL A 72 30.67 -24.09 -22.35
N ASP A 73 31.57 -23.12 -22.26
CA ASP A 73 31.72 -22.31 -21.06
C ASP A 73 30.53 -21.37 -20.85
N VAL A 74 30.15 -21.20 -19.58
CA VAL A 74 29.15 -20.19 -19.18
C VAL A 74 29.76 -18.79 -19.31
N LEU A 75 29.04 -17.90 -19.99
CA LEU A 75 29.42 -16.50 -20.24
C LEU A 75 28.81 -15.55 -19.20
N ALA A 76 27.58 -15.81 -18.78
CA ALA A 76 26.89 -15.04 -17.75
C ALA A 76 25.92 -15.92 -16.96
N PHE A 77 25.60 -15.50 -15.75
CA PHE A 77 24.77 -16.22 -14.80
C PHE A 77 23.74 -15.28 -14.17
N ALA A 78 22.53 -15.77 -13.96
CA ALA A 78 21.61 -15.13 -13.02
C ALA A 78 21.03 -16.17 -12.06
N GLN A 79 21.00 -15.82 -10.78
CA GLN A 79 20.56 -16.75 -9.74
C GLN A 79 19.07 -17.07 -9.83
N LYS A 80 18.69 -18.19 -9.21
CA LYS A 80 17.30 -18.43 -8.80
C LYS A 80 16.85 -17.24 -7.94
N LEU A 81 15.71 -16.65 -8.27
CA LEU A 81 15.14 -15.54 -7.52
C LEU A 81 13.63 -15.55 -7.70
N THR A 82 12.90 -16.08 -6.73
CA THR A 82 11.43 -16.15 -6.77
C THR A 82 10.81 -14.93 -6.08
N PRO A 83 9.50 -14.68 -6.26
CA PRO A 83 8.78 -13.63 -5.54
C PRO A 83 8.96 -13.68 -4.01
N GLU A 84 9.10 -14.88 -3.44
CA GLU A 84 9.34 -15.13 -2.02
C GLU A 84 10.73 -14.70 -1.55
N ASP A 85 11.70 -14.53 -2.46
CA ASP A 85 13.06 -14.11 -2.11
C ASP A 85 13.17 -12.58 -1.97
N LEU A 86 12.18 -11.83 -2.47
CA LEU A 86 12.16 -10.37 -2.37
C LEU A 86 11.81 -9.90 -0.95
N GLY A 87 12.37 -8.74 -0.58
CA GLY A 87 12.15 -8.07 0.69
C GLY A 87 12.73 -8.82 1.90
N ASP A 88 12.26 -8.45 3.08
CA ASP A 88 12.83 -8.90 4.36
C ASP A 88 12.22 -10.22 4.84
N ALA A 89 13.07 -11.21 5.12
CA ALA A 89 12.65 -12.49 5.68
C ALA A 89 12.05 -12.38 7.09
N ALA A 90 12.52 -11.44 7.91
CA ALA A 90 11.99 -11.19 9.24
C ALA A 90 10.57 -10.60 9.18
N TYR A 91 10.27 -9.74 8.20
CA TYR A 91 8.89 -9.28 7.94
C TYR A 91 7.97 -10.46 7.65
N LYS A 92 8.36 -11.32 6.71
CA LYS A 92 7.59 -12.51 6.32
C LYS A 92 7.32 -13.43 7.51
N LYS A 93 8.36 -13.70 8.31
CA LYS A 93 8.27 -14.51 9.53
C LYS A 93 7.35 -13.88 10.58
N GLN A 94 7.51 -12.58 10.88
CA GLN A 94 6.77 -11.90 11.94
C GLN A 94 5.26 -11.78 11.64
N HIS A 95 4.91 -11.58 10.37
CA HIS A 95 3.51 -11.46 9.95
C HIS A 95 2.89 -12.77 9.48
N GLY A 96 3.67 -13.87 9.42
CA GLY A 96 3.18 -15.16 8.95
C GLY A 96 2.78 -15.14 7.48
N VAL A 97 3.50 -14.37 6.66
CA VAL A 97 3.21 -14.17 5.24
C VAL A 97 4.27 -14.81 4.37
N LYS A 98 3.87 -15.18 3.15
CA LYS A 98 4.74 -15.77 2.13
C LYS A 98 5.55 -14.71 1.39
N TYR A 99 5.00 -13.50 1.27
CA TYR A 99 5.55 -12.43 0.45
C TYR A 99 5.77 -11.14 1.23
N ALA A 100 6.79 -10.38 0.85
CA ALA A 100 7.07 -9.05 1.38
C ALA A 100 6.14 -8.00 0.75
N TYR A 101 4.85 -8.13 1.01
CA TYR A 101 3.78 -7.34 0.42
C TYR A 101 2.69 -7.04 1.44
N HIS A 102 2.11 -5.84 1.35
CA HIS A 102 0.98 -5.41 2.14
C HIS A 102 -0.07 -4.70 1.26
N GLY A 103 -1.33 -5.17 1.28
CA GLY A 103 -2.47 -4.42 0.74
C GLY A 103 -2.89 -3.34 1.74
N GLY A 104 -2.57 -2.08 1.46
CA GLY A 104 -2.81 -0.96 2.37
C GLY A 104 -4.30 -0.70 2.57
N ALA A 105 -4.67 -0.17 3.74
CA ALA A 105 -6.07 0.14 4.00
C ALA A 105 -6.61 1.20 3.04
N MET A 106 -7.87 1.01 2.65
CA MET A 106 -8.65 1.96 1.87
C MET A 106 -9.97 2.16 2.61
N ALA A 107 -10.26 3.40 2.99
CA ALA A 107 -11.32 3.77 3.93
C ALA A 107 -12.72 3.28 3.54
N ASN A 108 -13.65 3.31 4.49
CA ASN A 108 -15.06 2.97 4.31
C ASN A 108 -15.28 1.56 3.75
N GLY A 109 -14.43 0.60 4.16
CA GLY A 109 -14.51 -0.79 3.72
C GLY A 109 -14.13 -1.03 2.25
N ILE A 110 -13.48 -0.07 1.58
CA ILE A 110 -12.95 -0.28 0.22
C ILE A 110 -11.90 -1.39 0.25
N ALA A 111 -11.00 -1.37 1.24
CA ALA A 111 -10.23 -2.55 1.62
C ALA A 111 -11.17 -3.48 2.41
N SER A 112 -11.96 -4.21 1.64
CA SER A 112 -13.11 -5.01 2.10
C SER A 112 -12.68 -6.26 2.83
N VAL A 113 -13.67 -6.94 3.43
CA VAL A 113 -13.47 -8.30 3.98
C VAL A 113 -12.99 -9.24 2.88
N GLU A 114 -13.60 -9.17 1.69
CA GLU A 114 -13.30 -10.02 0.54
C GLU A 114 -11.85 -9.83 0.06
N LEU A 115 -11.37 -8.58 -0.01
CA LEU A 115 -10.00 -8.26 -0.38
C LEU A 115 -9.00 -8.81 0.66
N VAL A 116 -9.27 -8.58 1.94
CA VAL A 116 -8.42 -9.06 3.03
C VAL A 116 -8.35 -10.58 3.06
N VAL A 117 -9.49 -11.26 2.89
CA VAL A 117 -9.57 -12.72 2.87
C VAL A 117 -8.85 -13.30 1.65
N ALA A 118 -9.04 -12.72 0.46
CA ALA A 118 -8.38 -13.18 -0.76
C ALA A 118 -6.86 -13.09 -0.64
N LEU A 119 -6.33 -11.93 -0.23
CA LEU A 119 -4.90 -11.73 -0.03
C LEU A 119 -4.36 -12.61 1.11
N GLY A 120 -5.07 -12.67 2.24
CA GLY A 120 -4.66 -13.46 3.40
C GLY A 120 -4.53 -14.96 3.08
N LYS A 121 -5.51 -15.55 2.37
CA LYS A 121 -5.44 -16.95 1.93
C LYS A 121 -4.28 -17.25 0.99
N ALA A 122 -3.81 -16.25 0.24
CA ALA A 122 -2.64 -16.35 -0.63
C ALA A 122 -1.30 -16.08 0.11
N GLY A 123 -1.33 -15.85 1.42
CA GLY A 123 -0.14 -15.54 2.22
C GLY A 123 0.37 -14.11 2.00
N LEU A 124 -0.50 -13.17 1.66
CA LEU A 124 -0.23 -11.73 1.52
C LEU A 124 -0.91 -10.98 2.66
N LEU A 125 -0.24 -10.02 3.30
CA LEU A 125 -0.88 -9.21 4.33
C LEU A 125 -1.82 -8.19 3.68
N CYS A 126 -2.98 -7.93 4.30
CA CYS A 126 -3.85 -6.83 3.91
C CYS A 126 -4.52 -6.21 5.14
N SER A 127 -4.66 -4.88 5.13
CA SER A 127 -5.26 -4.10 6.19
C SER A 127 -6.71 -3.75 5.87
N PHE A 128 -7.64 -4.20 6.71
CA PHE A 128 -9.06 -3.88 6.57
C PHE A 128 -9.31 -2.38 6.72
N GLY A 129 -10.12 -1.82 5.81
CA GLY A 129 -10.44 -0.40 5.72
C GLY A 129 -11.45 0.10 6.75
N ALA A 130 -11.09 0.07 8.03
CA ALA A 130 -12.01 0.42 9.13
C ALA A 130 -12.35 1.91 9.22
N ALA A 131 -11.49 2.81 8.73
CA ALA A 131 -11.70 4.26 8.81
C ALA A 131 -13.05 4.68 8.19
N GLY A 132 -13.85 5.45 8.93
CA GLY A 132 -15.16 5.96 8.49
C GLY A 132 -16.33 4.99 8.65
N LEU A 133 -16.09 3.72 8.96
CA LEU A 133 -17.14 2.76 9.30
C LEU A 133 -17.64 2.95 10.73
N VAL A 134 -18.92 2.63 10.95
CA VAL A 134 -19.50 2.60 12.29
C VAL A 134 -18.97 1.40 13.09
N PRO A 135 -18.91 1.47 14.43
CA PRO A 135 -18.24 0.45 15.24
C PRO A 135 -18.77 -0.97 15.04
N ASP A 136 -20.07 -1.15 14.86
CA ASP A 136 -20.68 -2.47 14.68
C ASP A 136 -20.29 -3.10 13.34
N ALA A 137 -20.22 -2.30 12.26
CA ALA A 137 -19.74 -2.76 10.96
C ALA A 137 -18.25 -3.18 11.03
N VAL A 138 -17.44 -2.50 11.85
CA VAL A 138 -16.04 -2.89 12.09
C VAL A 138 -15.97 -4.23 12.85
N GLU A 139 -16.81 -4.43 13.87
CA GLU A 139 -16.87 -5.71 14.60
C GLU A 139 -17.28 -6.87 13.69
N ASP A 140 -18.34 -6.70 12.92
CA ASP A 140 -18.84 -7.73 12.00
C ASP A 140 -17.78 -8.08 10.94
N ALA A 141 -17.10 -7.07 10.39
CA ALA A 141 -16.01 -7.30 9.45
C ALA A 141 -14.85 -8.09 10.08
N ILE A 142 -14.42 -7.72 11.30
CA ILE A 142 -13.35 -8.43 12.00
C ILE A 142 -13.75 -9.89 12.25
N ARG A 143 -14.97 -10.14 12.71
CA ARG A 143 -15.47 -11.51 12.96
C ARG A 143 -15.48 -12.35 11.68
N ARG A 144 -15.92 -11.78 10.56
CA ARG A 144 -15.89 -12.45 9.25
C ARG A 144 -14.47 -12.74 8.78
N ILE A 145 -13.56 -11.79 8.91
CA ILE A 145 -12.14 -11.97 8.55
C ILE A 145 -11.53 -13.08 9.41
N GLN A 146 -11.75 -13.07 10.73
CA GLN A 146 -11.23 -14.09 11.64
C GLN A 146 -11.80 -15.48 11.40
N ALA A 147 -13.07 -15.59 10.98
CA ALA A 147 -13.67 -16.88 10.62
C ALA A 147 -12.98 -17.51 9.40
N GLU A 148 -12.62 -16.69 8.41
CA GLU A 148 -11.96 -17.14 7.18
C GLU A 148 -10.43 -17.26 7.32
N LEU A 149 -9.84 -16.51 8.25
CA LEU A 149 -8.40 -16.43 8.53
C LEU A 149 -8.12 -16.58 10.04
N PRO A 150 -8.42 -17.74 10.66
CA PRO A 150 -8.33 -17.93 12.11
C PRO A 150 -6.90 -17.75 12.65
N ASN A 151 -5.90 -18.00 11.81
CA ASN A 151 -4.48 -17.81 12.13
C ASN A 151 -3.85 -16.62 11.39
N GLY A 152 -4.68 -15.73 10.83
CA GLY A 152 -4.23 -14.69 9.91
C GLY A 152 -3.80 -15.23 8.54
N PRO A 153 -3.01 -14.46 7.77
CA PRO A 153 -2.56 -13.10 8.05
C PRO A 153 -3.64 -12.06 7.69
N TYR A 154 -3.87 -11.10 8.59
CA TYR A 154 -4.63 -9.88 8.30
C TYR A 154 -4.18 -8.75 9.24
N ALA A 155 -4.46 -7.51 8.87
CA ALA A 155 -4.37 -6.33 9.72
C ALA A 155 -5.69 -5.55 9.71
N VAL A 156 -5.85 -4.64 10.65
CA VAL A 156 -6.98 -3.71 10.67
C VAL A 156 -6.44 -2.29 10.78
N ASN A 157 -6.98 -1.37 9.99
CA ASN A 157 -6.58 0.02 10.06
C ASN A 157 -7.02 0.66 11.38
N LEU A 158 -6.08 1.30 12.06
CA LEU A 158 -6.36 2.24 13.15
C LEU A 158 -5.98 3.64 12.65
N ILE A 159 -6.99 4.45 12.35
CA ILE A 159 -6.79 5.82 11.90
C ILE A 159 -6.81 6.77 13.09
N HIS A 160 -5.87 7.71 13.12
CA HIS A 160 -5.90 8.78 14.10
C HIS A 160 -7.04 9.76 13.80
N ALA A 161 -7.84 10.08 14.81
CA ALA A 161 -8.96 11.01 14.71
C ALA A 161 -8.82 12.13 15.75
N PRO A 162 -8.02 13.19 15.49
CA PRO A 162 -7.66 14.19 16.50
C PRO A 162 -8.87 14.99 17.02
N ALA A 163 -9.91 15.16 16.20
CA ALA A 163 -11.14 15.85 16.59
C ALA A 163 -12.12 14.94 17.37
N GLU A 164 -11.94 13.61 17.31
CA GLU A 164 -12.88 12.61 17.80
C GLU A 164 -12.13 11.48 18.52
N GLU A 165 -11.42 11.81 19.60
CA GLU A 165 -10.60 10.86 20.37
C GLU A 165 -11.36 9.58 20.78
N ALA A 166 -12.67 9.70 21.05
CA ALA A 166 -13.53 8.58 21.43
C ALA A 166 -13.60 7.48 20.34
N LEU A 167 -13.47 7.84 19.06
CA LEU A 167 -13.45 6.87 17.97
C LEU A 167 -12.19 6.00 18.02
N GLU A 168 -11.02 6.64 18.21
CA GLU A 168 -9.75 5.92 18.31
C GLU A 168 -9.72 5.02 19.55
N ARG A 169 -10.19 5.53 20.70
CA ARG A 169 -10.34 4.75 21.94
C ARG A 169 -11.23 3.53 21.73
N GLY A 170 -12.43 3.74 21.21
CA GLY A 170 -13.41 2.67 21.00
C GLY A 170 -12.95 1.62 19.99
N ALA A 171 -12.17 2.02 18.98
CA ALA A 171 -11.53 1.09 18.04
C ALA A 171 -10.50 0.20 18.75
N VAL A 172 -9.61 0.77 19.56
CA VAL A 172 -8.61 0.00 20.33
C VAL A 172 -9.25 -0.96 21.31
N GLU A 173 -10.26 -0.52 22.08
CA GLU A 173 -11.02 -1.38 22.99
C GLU A 173 -11.60 -2.60 22.26
N ARG A 174 -12.18 -2.37 21.08
CA ARG A 174 -12.77 -3.40 20.24
C ARG A 174 -11.72 -4.34 19.67
N PHE A 175 -10.59 -3.83 19.20
CA PHE A 175 -9.51 -4.63 18.63
C PHE A 175 -8.88 -5.56 19.69
N LEU A 176 -8.66 -5.04 20.91
CA LEU A 176 -8.18 -5.84 22.03
C LEU A 176 -9.20 -6.92 22.42
N LYS A 177 -10.49 -6.56 22.52
CA LYS A 177 -11.58 -7.50 22.85
C LYS A 177 -11.72 -8.62 21.82
N LEU A 178 -11.60 -8.29 20.53
CA LEU A 178 -11.71 -9.26 19.43
C LEU A 178 -10.40 -10.00 19.14
N GLY A 179 -9.30 -9.67 19.84
CA GLY A 179 -8.02 -10.33 19.65
C GLY A 179 -7.35 -10.02 18.31
N VAL A 180 -7.58 -8.84 17.73
CA VAL A 180 -6.84 -8.36 16.56
C VAL A 180 -5.35 -8.22 16.92
N LYS A 181 -4.48 -8.92 16.18
CA LYS A 181 -3.04 -9.00 16.49
C LYS A 181 -2.16 -8.09 15.66
N THR A 182 -2.69 -7.47 14.61
CA THR A 182 -1.92 -6.57 13.73
C THR A 182 -2.78 -5.37 13.38
N VAL A 183 -2.25 -4.16 13.59
CA VAL A 183 -2.88 -2.91 13.13
C VAL A 183 -1.97 -2.16 12.17
N GLU A 184 -2.58 -1.51 11.18
CA GLU A 184 -1.94 -0.45 10.39
C GLU A 184 -2.33 0.90 11.01
N ALA A 185 -1.39 1.55 11.69
CA ALA A 185 -1.59 2.86 12.31
C ALA A 185 -1.35 3.96 11.27
N SER A 186 -2.34 4.80 10.99
CA SER A 186 -2.29 5.82 9.92
C SER A 186 -2.84 7.18 10.36
N ALA A 187 -2.41 8.24 9.66
CA ALA A 187 -2.77 9.64 9.94
C ALA A 187 -2.30 10.20 11.31
N TYR A 188 -1.44 9.48 12.04
CA TYR A 188 -0.90 9.93 13.31
C TYR A 188 0.03 11.13 13.14
N LEU A 189 -0.15 12.14 14.00
CA LEU A 189 0.76 13.30 14.12
C LEU A 189 1.80 13.11 15.23
N GLY A 190 1.59 12.10 16.07
CA GLY A 190 2.40 11.69 17.20
C GLY A 190 1.73 10.50 17.89
N LEU A 191 2.34 9.94 18.93
CA LEU A 191 1.72 8.86 19.68
C LEU A 191 0.54 9.37 20.51
N THR A 192 -0.52 8.58 20.55
CA THR A 192 -1.65 8.76 21.46
C THR A 192 -1.59 7.73 22.58
N GLU A 193 -2.35 7.95 23.64
CA GLU A 193 -2.54 6.94 24.68
C GLU A 193 -3.09 5.63 24.11
N HIS A 194 -3.96 5.69 23.10
CA HIS A 194 -4.70 4.53 22.59
C HIS A 194 -3.81 3.59 21.78
N ILE A 195 -2.97 4.10 20.87
CA ILE A 195 -2.02 3.24 20.14
C ILE A 195 -0.92 2.68 21.06
N VAL A 196 -0.50 3.46 22.07
CA VAL A 196 0.42 2.95 23.11
C VAL A 196 -0.24 1.82 23.90
N TRP A 197 -1.50 1.98 24.30
CA TRP A 197 -2.23 0.91 24.98
C TRP A 197 -2.32 -0.36 24.14
N TYR A 198 -2.75 -0.25 22.87
CA TYR A 198 -2.83 -1.40 21.97
C TYR A 198 -1.51 -2.17 21.88
N ARG A 199 -0.39 -1.44 21.68
CA ARG A 199 0.95 -2.02 21.59
C ARG A 199 1.35 -2.73 22.88
N VAL A 200 1.25 -2.04 24.00
CA VAL A 200 1.78 -2.49 25.30
C VAL A 200 0.94 -3.61 25.91
N ALA A 201 -0.38 -3.59 25.71
CA ALA A 201 -1.27 -4.65 26.17
C ALA A 201 -0.99 -6.03 25.54
N GLY A 202 -0.27 -6.05 24.41
CA GLY A 202 0.15 -7.28 23.75
C GLY A 202 1.51 -7.82 24.19
N LEU A 203 2.22 -7.15 25.11
CA LEU A 203 3.55 -7.56 25.54
C LEU A 203 3.48 -8.62 26.64
N SER A 204 4.36 -9.60 26.54
CA SER A 204 4.62 -10.60 27.59
C SER A 204 6.08 -11.04 27.54
N LYS A 205 6.52 -11.82 28.53
CA LYS A 205 7.87 -12.40 28.56
C LYS A 205 7.86 -13.84 28.03
N ASN A 206 8.83 -14.20 27.20
CA ASN A 206 9.07 -15.59 26.79
C ASN A 206 9.78 -16.37 27.91
N SER A 207 9.80 -17.70 27.80
CA SER A 207 10.49 -18.57 28.76
C SER A 207 12.02 -18.35 28.81
N ASP A 208 12.61 -17.88 27.71
CA ASP A 208 14.03 -17.52 27.62
C ASP A 208 14.33 -16.08 28.09
N GLY A 209 13.30 -15.36 28.53
CA GLY A 209 13.40 -14.00 29.03
C GLY A 209 13.33 -12.90 27.96
N SER A 210 13.27 -13.25 26.66
CA SER A 210 13.04 -12.28 25.58
C SER A 210 11.61 -11.72 25.60
N VAL A 211 11.41 -10.54 25.00
CA VAL A 211 10.08 -9.93 24.90
C VAL A 211 9.26 -10.63 23.81
N ASN A 212 8.07 -11.09 24.16
CA ASN A 212 7.06 -11.54 23.22
C ASN A 212 6.16 -10.37 22.83
N ILE A 213 6.13 -10.04 21.54
CA ILE A 213 5.31 -8.97 20.99
C ILE A 213 4.04 -9.58 20.38
N GLY A 214 2.96 -9.64 21.16
CA GLY A 214 1.69 -10.21 20.74
C GLY A 214 0.84 -9.29 19.84
N ASN A 215 0.87 -7.98 20.08
CA ASN A 215 0.15 -6.98 19.29
C ASN A 215 1.12 -6.19 18.43
N LYS A 216 1.05 -6.45 17.12
CA LYS A 216 1.93 -5.88 16.10
C LYS A 216 1.38 -4.58 15.55
N VAL A 217 2.27 -3.64 15.26
CA VAL A 217 1.91 -2.32 14.73
C VAL A 217 2.77 -2.04 13.49
N ILE A 218 2.08 -1.71 12.39
CA ILE A 218 2.68 -1.18 11.16
C ILE A 218 2.31 0.30 11.11
N ALA A 219 3.27 1.21 11.29
CA ALA A 219 3.00 2.65 11.28
C ALA A 219 3.26 3.23 9.89
N LYS A 220 2.22 3.83 9.29
CA LYS A 220 2.32 4.48 7.98
C LYS A 220 2.57 5.97 8.14
N VAL A 221 3.72 6.42 7.64
CA VAL A 221 4.23 7.78 7.87
C VAL A 221 4.83 8.36 6.59
N SER A 222 4.77 9.69 6.46
CA SER A 222 5.49 10.43 5.42
C SER A 222 6.52 11.42 6.00
N ARG A 223 6.66 11.49 7.33
CA ARG A 223 7.48 12.47 8.03
C ARG A 223 8.41 11.80 9.04
N THR A 224 9.66 12.26 9.11
CA THR A 224 10.68 11.71 10.01
C THR A 224 10.34 11.93 11.48
N GLU A 225 9.70 13.06 11.82
CA GLU A 225 9.32 13.37 13.20
C GLU A 225 8.30 12.38 13.75
N VAL A 226 7.32 11.98 12.92
CA VAL A 226 6.33 10.96 13.27
C VAL A 226 6.96 9.57 13.24
N GLY A 227 7.73 9.26 12.19
CA GLY A 227 8.43 7.99 12.05
C GLY A 227 9.31 7.68 13.26
N ARG A 228 10.07 8.67 13.76
CA ARG A 228 10.91 8.51 14.95
C ARG A 228 10.10 8.08 16.18
N ARG A 229 8.93 8.67 16.40
CA ARG A 229 8.08 8.33 17.55
C ARG A 229 7.62 6.87 17.53
N PHE A 230 7.35 6.31 16.35
CA PHE A 230 6.98 4.91 16.21
C PHE A 230 8.18 3.96 16.23
N MET A 231 9.36 4.42 15.83
CA MET A 231 10.60 3.63 15.91
C MET A 231 11.19 3.58 17.33
N GLU A 232 10.89 4.55 18.19
CA GLU A 232 11.34 4.58 19.58
C GLU A 232 10.38 3.81 20.52
N PRO A 233 10.82 3.46 21.74
CA PRO A 233 9.94 2.86 22.75
C PRO A 233 8.81 3.79 23.19
N ALA A 234 7.80 3.22 23.86
CA ALA A 234 6.68 3.98 24.41
C ALA A 234 7.17 5.06 25.41
N PRO A 235 6.68 6.32 25.32
CA PRO A 235 7.07 7.36 26.26
C PRO A 235 6.61 7.05 27.69
N GLN A 236 7.50 7.20 28.68
CA GLN A 236 7.21 6.93 30.10
C GLN A 236 5.93 7.60 30.59
N LYS A 237 5.71 8.87 30.21
CA LYS A 237 4.50 9.62 30.60
C LYS A 237 3.19 8.94 30.16
N LEU A 238 3.17 8.28 29.01
CA LEU A 238 1.99 7.55 28.53
C LEU A 238 1.87 6.19 29.25
N LEU A 239 2.99 5.52 29.54
CA LEU A 239 3.00 4.29 30.34
C LEU A 239 2.47 4.54 31.75
N ASP A 240 2.94 5.59 32.43
CA ASP A 240 2.49 5.96 33.78
C ASP A 240 0.98 6.23 33.81
N LYS A 241 0.47 6.92 32.79
CA LYS A 241 -0.96 7.20 32.64
C LYS A 241 -1.77 5.91 32.46
N LEU A 242 -1.29 4.97 31.65
CA LEU A 242 -1.95 3.68 31.42
C LEU A 242 -1.90 2.76 32.65
N LEU A 243 -0.78 2.77 33.39
CA LEU A 243 -0.64 2.08 34.68
C LEU A 243 -1.63 2.61 35.71
N ALA A 244 -1.72 3.94 35.85
CA ALA A 244 -2.66 4.57 36.77
C ALA A 244 -4.12 4.26 36.44
N GLN A 245 -4.43 3.99 35.16
CA GLN A 245 -5.76 3.55 34.71
C GLN A 245 -5.99 2.04 34.83
N GLY A 246 -4.98 1.24 35.20
CA GLY A 246 -5.06 -0.21 35.24
C GLY A 246 -5.20 -0.87 33.86
N LYS A 247 -4.85 -0.17 32.77
CA LYS A 247 -4.96 -0.68 31.39
C LYS A 247 -3.81 -1.59 30.98
N ILE A 248 -2.69 -1.50 31.69
CA ILE A 248 -1.48 -2.32 31.49
C ILE A 248 -0.91 -2.73 32.85
N THR A 249 -0.10 -3.78 32.87
CA THR A 249 0.61 -4.23 34.09
C THR A 249 1.99 -3.55 34.23
N PRO A 250 2.59 -3.53 35.43
CA PRO A 250 3.97 -3.08 35.61
C PRO A 250 4.97 -3.82 34.70
N GLU A 251 4.85 -5.15 34.58
CA GLU A 251 5.70 -5.95 33.69
C GLU A 251 5.54 -5.50 32.22
N GLN A 252 4.33 -5.25 31.75
CA GLN A 252 4.11 -4.74 30.40
C GLN A 252 4.74 -3.36 30.18
N ALA A 253 4.67 -2.47 31.17
CA ALA A 253 5.31 -1.15 31.09
C ALA A 253 6.84 -1.26 31.03
N GLU A 254 7.46 -2.18 31.80
CA GLU A 254 8.90 -2.45 31.73
C GLU A 254 9.31 -3.02 30.37
N LEU A 255 8.56 -4.01 29.86
CA LEU A 255 8.82 -4.60 28.54
C LEU A 255 8.66 -3.58 27.40
N ALA A 256 7.75 -2.61 27.55
CA ALA A 256 7.51 -1.56 26.55
C ALA A 256 8.72 -0.65 26.28
N LEU A 257 9.68 -0.58 27.23
CA LEU A 257 10.91 0.18 27.06
C LEU A 257 11.98 -0.56 26.23
N LEU A 258 11.77 -1.87 26.01
CA LEU A 258 12.72 -2.75 25.32
C LEU A 258 12.35 -3.02 23.85
N VAL A 259 11.22 -2.48 23.39
CA VAL A 259 10.69 -2.70 22.04
C VAL A 259 10.27 -1.38 21.40
N PRO A 260 10.30 -1.26 20.07
CA PRO A 260 9.77 -0.09 19.40
C PRO A 260 8.24 -0.06 19.49
N MET A 261 7.67 1.14 19.35
CA MET A 261 6.21 1.33 19.28
C MET A 261 5.59 0.66 18.05
N ALA A 262 6.31 0.59 16.93
CA ALA A 262 5.93 -0.14 15.74
C ALA A 262 7.02 -1.11 15.32
N ASP A 263 6.61 -2.29 14.84
CA ASP A 263 7.52 -3.31 14.31
C ASP A 263 8.03 -2.93 12.93
N ASP A 264 7.17 -2.26 12.16
CA ASP A 264 7.37 -1.94 10.77
C ASP A 264 6.89 -0.52 10.50
N ILE A 265 7.68 0.23 9.73
CA ILE A 265 7.33 1.59 9.29
C ILE A 265 7.06 1.54 7.79
N THR A 266 5.87 1.93 7.35
CA THR A 266 5.60 2.17 5.92
C THR A 266 5.93 3.62 5.61
N ALA A 267 6.95 3.85 4.78
CA ALA A 267 7.22 5.16 4.19
C ALA A 267 6.21 5.41 3.05
N GLU A 268 5.18 6.21 3.31
CA GLU A 268 4.13 6.54 2.34
C GLU A 268 4.48 7.82 1.57
N ALA A 269 4.84 7.63 0.31
CA ALA A 269 5.13 8.69 -0.65
C ALA A 269 3.84 9.25 -1.29
N ASP A 270 3.98 9.92 -2.44
CA ASP A 270 2.84 10.33 -3.25
C ASP A 270 1.89 9.16 -3.55
N SER A 271 0.63 9.33 -3.15
CA SER A 271 -0.35 8.25 -3.04
C SER A 271 -1.78 8.76 -3.27
N GLY A 272 -2.71 7.84 -3.56
CA GLY A 272 -4.14 8.18 -3.61
C GLY A 272 -4.70 8.42 -2.21
N GLY A 273 -5.65 9.35 -2.08
CA GLY A 273 -6.17 9.76 -0.77
C GLY A 273 -5.26 10.79 -0.10
N HIS A 274 -5.21 10.82 1.23
CA HIS A 274 -4.38 11.79 1.94
C HIS A 274 -2.89 11.58 1.65
N THR A 275 -2.24 12.64 1.17
CA THR A 275 -0.81 12.60 0.85
C THR A 275 -0.23 14.01 0.93
N ASP A 276 1.04 14.12 1.31
CA ASP A 276 1.84 15.34 1.15
C ASP A 276 2.79 15.27 -0.06
N ASN A 277 2.47 14.38 -1.03
CA ASN A 277 3.07 14.29 -2.37
C ASN A 277 4.60 14.13 -2.37
N ARG A 278 5.15 13.45 -1.37
CA ARG A 278 6.60 13.26 -1.27
C ARG A 278 7.10 12.33 -2.37
N PRO A 279 8.22 12.64 -3.03
CA PRO A 279 8.83 11.73 -3.97
C PRO A 279 9.27 10.43 -3.27
N PHE A 280 8.84 9.31 -3.82
CA PHE A 280 9.21 7.99 -3.33
C PHE A 280 10.74 7.80 -3.22
N LEU A 281 11.47 8.28 -4.25
CA LEU A 281 12.93 8.16 -4.35
C LEU A 281 13.72 8.89 -3.26
N THR A 282 13.12 9.89 -2.59
CA THR A 282 13.78 10.65 -1.52
C THR A 282 13.25 10.28 -0.14
N LEU A 283 11.95 10.00 -0.03
CA LEU A 283 11.35 9.63 1.25
C LEU A 283 11.88 8.28 1.77
N LEU A 284 11.90 7.24 0.93
CA LEU A 284 12.27 5.90 1.40
C LEU A 284 13.69 5.85 1.99
N PRO A 285 14.76 6.35 1.31
CA PRO A 285 16.10 6.34 1.88
C PRO A 285 16.21 7.21 3.15
N THR A 286 15.42 8.28 3.24
CA THR A 286 15.39 9.16 4.42
C THR A 286 14.82 8.43 5.64
N ILE A 287 13.73 7.67 5.47
CA ILE A 287 13.14 6.88 6.55
C ILE A 287 14.02 5.66 6.89
N ILE A 288 14.69 5.05 5.91
CA ILE A 288 15.70 4.00 6.18
C ILE A 288 16.87 4.55 6.99
N GLY A 289 17.42 5.71 6.63
CA GLY A 289 18.50 6.35 7.40
C GLY A 289 18.07 6.67 8.85
N LEU A 290 16.83 7.12 9.04
CA LEU A 290 16.25 7.28 10.37
C LEU A 290 16.14 5.94 11.12
N ARG A 291 15.71 4.87 10.44
CA ARG A 291 15.67 3.53 11.04
C ARG A 291 17.05 3.11 11.51
N ASP A 292 18.07 3.27 10.67
CA ASP A 292 19.44 2.87 10.99
C ASP A 292 19.95 3.61 12.23
N GLU A 293 19.68 4.92 12.34
CA GLU A 293 20.01 5.73 13.53
C GLU A 293 19.34 5.19 14.80
N VAL A 294 18.02 4.94 14.76
CA VAL A 294 17.26 4.45 15.92
C VAL A 294 17.68 3.02 16.27
N GLN A 295 17.86 2.15 15.28
CA GLN A 295 18.31 0.78 15.48
C GLN A 295 19.71 0.73 16.10
N ALA A 296 20.64 1.61 15.68
CA ALA A 296 21.98 1.69 16.29
C ALA A 296 21.93 2.14 17.76
N LYS A 297 20.98 3.02 18.11
CA LYS A 297 20.79 3.52 19.48
C LYS A 297 20.20 2.48 20.43
N TYR A 298 19.16 1.76 20.00
CA TYR A 298 18.39 0.87 20.87
C TYR A 298 18.71 -0.62 20.68
N ASN A 299 19.32 -0.99 19.56
CA ASN A 299 19.68 -2.36 19.20
C ASN A 299 18.54 -3.38 19.39
N PHE A 300 17.34 -3.04 18.93
CA PHE A 300 16.16 -3.89 19.04
C PHE A 300 16.33 -5.24 18.35
N SER A 301 15.67 -6.26 18.92
CA SER A 301 15.52 -7.59 18.32
C SER A 301 14.04 -8.00 18.37
N PRO A 302 13.38 -8.28 17.23
CA PRO A 302 13.91 -8.16 15.87
C PRO A 302 14.22 -6.70 15.49
N ALA A 303 15.11 -6.52 14.51
CA ALA A 303 15.48 -5.19 14.03
C ALA A 303 14.30 -4.47 13.36
N LEU A 304 14.26 -3.14 13.49
CA LEU A 304 13.29 -2.28 12.83
C LEU A 304 13.33 -2.44 11.31
N ARG A 305 12.17 -2.33 10.68
CA ARG A 305 12.03 -2.48 9.22
C ARG A 305 11.27 -1.31 8.63
N VAL A 306 11.65 -0.94 7.41
CA VAL A 306 11.00 0.13 6.64
C VAL A 306 10.50 -0.45 5.33
N GLY A 307 9.19 -0.44 5.11
CA GLY A 307 8.55 -0.73 3.84
C GLY A 307 8.24 0.53 3.04
N ALA A 308 7.74 0.33 1.82
CA ALA A 308 7.51 1.38 0.84
C ALA A 308 6.07 1.39 0.33
N GLY A 309 5.40 2.54 0.37
CA GLY A 309 4.09 2.76 -0.24
C GLY A 309 4.05 4.08 -1.00
N GLY A 310 3.04 4.23 -1.86
CA GLY A 310 2.89 5.40 -2.75
C GLY A 310 3.73 5.27 -4.03
N GLY A 311 3.11 5.53 -5.18
CA GLY A 311 3.77 5.43 -6.50
C GLY A 311 4.00 4.00 -7.04
N ILE A 312 3.75 2.94 -6.26
CA ILE A 312 3.96 1.55 -6.70
C ILE A 312 2.72 1.02 -7.43
N GLY A 313 2.84 0.83 -8.75
CA GLY A 313 1.82 0.22 -9.58
C GLY A 313 2.34 -0.63 -10.73
N THR A 314 3.66 -0.81 -10.83
CA THR A 314 4.29 -1.66 -11.85
C THR A 314 5.44 -2.48 -11.23
N PRO A 315 5.86 -3.56 -11.90
CA PRO A 315 7.00 -4.35 -11.45
C PRO A 315 8.32 -3.57 -11.36
N GLU A 316 8.52 -2.56 -12.22
CA GLU A 316 9.69 -1.68 -12.18
C GLU A 316 9.71 -0.86 -10.87
N ALA A 317 8.58 -0.28 -10.49
CA ALA A 317 8.46 0.49 -9.25
C ALA A 317 8.63 -0.41 -8.01
N ALA A 318 8.08 -1.63 -8.05
CA ALA A 318 8.27 -2.62 -7.00
C ALA A 318 9.74 -3.03 -6.85
N LEU A 319 10.43 -3.32 -7.97
CA LEU A 319 11.86 -3.63 -7.96
C LEU A 319 12.69 -2.46 -7.44
N ALA A 320 12.40 -1.24 -7.89
CA ALA A 320 13.10 -0.04 -7.42
C ALA A 320 12.99 0.09 -5.89
N ALA A 321 11.81 -0.17 -5.32
CA ALA A 321 11.63 -0.14 -3.87
C ALA A 321 12.47 -1.18 -3.13
N PHE A 322 12.48 -2.43 -3.58
CA PHE A 322 13.32 -3.47 -2.96
C PHE A 322 14.81 -3.14 -3.10
N ASN A 323 15.26 -2.67 -4.26
CA ASN A 323 16.67 -2.30 -4.49
C ASN A 323 17.11 -1.07 -3.68
N MET A 324 16.18 -0.21 -3.28
CA MET A 324 16.43 0.90 -2.35
C MET A 324 16.45 0.47 -0.87
N GLY A 325 16.13 -0.79 -0.58
CA GLY A 325 16.17 -1.36 0.78
C GLY A 325 14.81 -1.48 1.47
N ALA A 326 13.69 -1.38 0.73
CA ALA A 326 12.38 -1.63 1.33
C ALA A 326 12.24 -3.08 1.81
N ALA A 327 11.82 -3.25 3.07
CA ALA A 327 11.54 -4.55 3.66
C ALA A 327 10.30 -5.22 3.07
N TYR A 328 9.33 -4.44 2.61
CA TYR A 328 8.10 -4.85 1.94
C TYR A 328 7.54 -3.69 1.11
N ILE A 329 6.66 -3.99 0.17
CA ILE A 329 5.94 -2.99 -0.64
C ILE A 329 4.46 -2.91 -0.27
N VAL A 330 3.85 -1.75 -0.51
CA VAL A 330 2.44 -1.48 -0.23
C VAL A 330 1.69 -1.02 -1.47
N LEU A 331 0.58 -1.68 -1.78
CA LEU A 331 -0.34 -1.27 -2.85
C LEU A 331 -1.65 -0.72 -2.27
N GLY A 332 -2.14 0.37 -2.87
CA GLY A 332 -3.42 1.01 -2.53
C GLY A 332 -4.28 1.21 -3.78
N SER A 333 -4.01 2.26 -4.56
CA SER A 333 -4.84 2.64 -5.73
C SER A 333 -5.08 1.53 -6.74
N VAL A 334 -4.11 0.63 -6.94
CA VAL A 334 -4.27 -0.54 -7.83
C VAL A 334 -5.27 -1.53 -7.23
N ASN A 335 -5.21 -1.81 -5.93
CA ASN A 335 -6.12 -2.75 -5.26
C ASN A 335 -7.57 -2.27 -5.30
N GLN A 336 -7.83 -0.96 -5.29
CA GLN A 336 -9.19 -0.43 -5.46
C GLN A 336 -9.81 -0.80 -6.82
N ALA A 337 -8.99 -1.02 -7.85
CA ALA A 337 -9.45 -1.40 -9.18
C ALA A 337 -9.71 -2.92 -9.31
N CYS A 338 -9.43 -3.71 -8.27
CA CYS A 338 -9.64 -5.16 -8.27
C CYS A 338 -11.08 -5.53 -7.89
N VAL A 339 -11.50 -6.72 -8.31
CA VAL A 339 -12.89 -7.19 -8.13
C VAL A 339 -13.30 -7.41 -6.68
N GLU A 340 -12.33 -7.67 -5.80
CA GLU A 340 -12.55 -7.89 -4.37
C GLU A 340 -12.77 -6.56 -3.61
N ALA A 341 -12.38 -5.42 -4.17
CA ALA A 341 -12.50 -4.13 -3.48
C ALA A 341 -13.96 -3.73 -3.25
N GLY A 342 -14.21 -3.11 -2.08
CA GLY A 342 -15.50 -2.53 -1.70
C GLY A 342 -15.84 -1.22 -2.43
N ALA A 343 -15.64 -1.20 -3.74
CA ALA A 343 -15.98 -0.10 -4.63
C ALA A 343 -17.03 -0.55 -5.66
N SER A 344 -17.92 0.37 -6.04
CA SER A 344 -18.98 0.05 -7.00
C SER A 344 -18.42 -0.42 -8.33
N GLU A 345 -19.22 -1.19 -9.07
CA GLU A 345 -18.84 -1.65 -10.41
C GLU A 345 -18.51 -0.48 -11.34
N TYR A 346 -19.29 0.61 -11.28
CA TYR A 346 -19.01 1.83 -12.05
C TYR A 346 -17.61 2.39 -11.74
N THR A 347 -17.28 2.49 -10.44
CA THR A 347 -15.97 2.99 -10.00
C THR A 347 -14.84 2.06 -10.47
N ARG A 348 -14.94 0.74 -10.29
CA ARG A 348 -13.91 -0.21 -10.74
C ARG A 348 -13.71 -0.17 -12.27
N LYS A 349 -14.80 -0.08 -13.02
CA LYS A 349 -14.76 0.08 -14.48
C LYS A 349 -14.09 1.40 -14.89
N LEU A 350 -14.40 2.50 -14.21
CA LEU A 350 -13.78 3.79 -14.46
C LEU A 350 -12.27 3.75 -14.13
N LEU A 351 -11.88 3.14 -13.00
CA LEU A 351 -10.50 3.00 -12.56
C LEU A 351 -9.61 2.27 -13.58
N ALA A 352 -10.17 1.39 -14.40
CA ALA A 352 -9.43 0.72 -15.48
C ALA A 352 -9.04 1.63 -16.66
N THR A 353 -9.68 2.80 -16.78
CA THR A 353 -9.45 3.75 -17.88
C THR A 353 -8.55 4.93 -17.50
N VAL A 354 -8.12 5.00 -16.24
CA VAL A 354 -7.38 6.11 -15.67
C VAL A 354 -5.96 6.13 -16.21
N GLU A 355 -5.51 7.28 -16.70
CA GLU A 355 -4.10 7.52 -17.04
C GLU A 355 -3.37 8.25 -15.91
N MET A 356 -2.04 8.29 -15.96
CA MET A 356 -1.23 8.91 -14.90
C MET A 356 -1.60 10.38 -14.66
N ALA A 357 -1.98 11.10 -15.73
CA ALA A 357 -2.34 12.51 -15.67
C ALA A 357 -3.79 12.77 -15.22
N ASP A 358 -4.59 11.73 -14.97
CA ASP A 358 -6.02 11.82 -14.69
C ASP A 358 -6.35 11.97 -13.20
N VAL A 359 -5.34 12.17 -12.35
CA VAL A 359 -5.49 12.44 -10.92
C VAL A 359 -5.15 13.90 -10.58
N THR A 360 -5.64 14.40 -9.44
CA THR A 360 -5.39 15.75 -8.94
C THR A 360 -5.63 15.85 -7.44
N MET A 361 -5.18 16.94 -6.82
CA MET A 361 -5.47 17.24 -5.42
C MET A 361 -6.81 17.96 -5.28
N ALA A 362 -7.65 17.51 -4.35
CA ALA A 362 -8.92 18.14 -4.00
C ALA A 362 -9.02 18.34 -2.48
N PRO A 363 -9.83 19.30 -2.00
CA PRO A 363 -10.09 19.47 -0.57
C PRO A 363 -10.59 18.19 0.08
N ALA A 364 -10.04 17.86 1.25
CA ALA A 364 -10.47 16.75 2.07
C ALA A 364 -11.73 17.12 2.89
N ALA A 365 -12.53 16.11 3.24
CA ALA A 365 -13.72 16.32 4.07
C ALA A 365 -13.34 16.53 5.54
N ASP A 366 -12.38 15.76 6.01
CA ASP A 366 -11.68 15.95 7.28
C ASP A 366 -10.66 17.08 7.15
N MET A 367 -10.59 17.93 8.18
CA MET A 367 -9.73 19.12 8.19
C MET A 367 -9.93 20.05 6.98
N PHE A 368 -11.14 20.05 6.40
CA PHE A 368 -11.53 20.92 5.29
C PHE A 368 -11.22 22.39 5.60
N GLU A 369 -11.54 22.81 6.82
CA GLU A 369 -11.35 24.16 7.34
C GLU A 369 -9.87 24.57 7.40
N MET A 370 -8.95 23.60 7.45
CA MET A 370 -7.50 23.81 7.49
C MET A 370 -6.85 23.75 6.09
N GLY A 371 -7.64 23.54 5.03
CA GLY A 371 -7.15 23.47 3.65
C GLY A 371 -6.38 22.18 3.32
N VAL A 372 -6.57 21.12 4.11
CA VAL A 372 -6.00 19.80 3.81
C VAL A 372 -6.59 19.28 2.50
N LYS A 373 -5.73 18.61 1.72
CA LYS A 373 -6.09 18.03 0.43
C LYS A 373 -5.77 16.54 0.40
N LEU A 374 -6.41 15.86 -0.54
CA LEU A 374 -6.22 14.46 -0.87
C LEU A 374 -6.17 14.29 -2.38
N GLN A 375 -5.51 13.23 -2.86
CA GLN A 375 -5.37 12.93 -4.28
C GLN A 375 -6.51 12.04 -4.76
N VAL A 376 -7.21 12.51 -5.80
CA VAL A 376 -8.42 11.92 -6.36
C VAL A 376 -8.38 11.90 -7.88
N LEU A 377 -9.24 11.07 -8.45
CA LEU A 377 -9.53 11.10 -9.88
C LEU A 377 -10.20 12.42 -10.29
N LYS A 378 -9.82 12.97 -11.46
CA LYS A 378 -10.47 14.13 -12.11
C LYS A 378 -11.10 13.81 -13.48
N ARG A 379 -10.85 12.63 -14.05
CA ARG A 379 -11.48 12.18 -15.30
C ARG A 379 -12.65 11.26 -14.99
N GLY A 380 -13.81 11.48 -15.62
CA GLY A 380 -15.03 10.69 -15.36
C GLY A 380 -15.75 11.04 -14.05
N SER A 381 -15.28 12.05 -13.32
CA SER A 381 -15.96 12.68 -12.18
C SER A 381 -15.62 14.17 -12.11
N MET A 382 -16.58 15.01 -11.71
CA MET A 382 -16.39 16.44 -11.46
C MET A 382 -16.08 16.75 -9.99
N PHE A 383 -15.99 15.73 -9.13
CA PHE A 383 -15.79 15.91 -7.69
C PHE A 383 -14.65 16.89 -7.38
N ALA A 384 -13.47 16.71 -7.98
CA ALA A 384 -12.30 17.54 -7.66
C ALA A 384 -12.55 19.04 -7.93
N MET A 385 -13.22 19.35 -9.05
CA MET A 385 -13.56 20.73 -9.41
C MET A 385 -14.65 21.30 -8.49
N ARG A 386 -15.67 20.49 -8.17
CA ARG A 386 -16.77 20.88 -7.27
C ARG A 386 -16.27 21.10 -5.84
N ALA A 387 -15.46 20.20 -5.32
CA ALA A 387 -14.82 20.32 -4.01
C ALA A 387 -13.93 21.56 -3.92
N LYS A 388 -13.11 21.83 -4.96
CA LYS A 388 -12.31 23.05 -5.03
C LYS A 388 -13.20 24.30 -4.99
N LYS A 389 -14.29 24.32 -5.77
CA LYS A 389 -15.25 25.44 -5.77
C LYS A 389 -15.84 25.68 -4.38
N LEU A 390 -16.22 24.62 -3.65
CA LEU A 390 -16.71 24.75 -2.28
C LEU A 390 -15.64 25.34 -1.34
N TYR A 391 -14.39 24.92 -1.48
CA TYR A 391 -13.30 25.49 -0.67
C TYR A 391 -13.03 26.97 -1.01
N ASP A 392 -13.02 27.33 -2.30
CA ASP A 392 -12.84 28.72 -2.73
C ASP A 392 -13.94 29.61 -2.15
N LEU A 393 -15.21 29.15 -2.18
CA LEU A 393 -16.34 29.85 -1.55
C LEU A 393 -16.17 29.94 -0.03
N TYR A 394 -15.77 28.83 0.61
CA TYR A 394 -15.56 28.78 2.05
C TYR A 394 -14.52 29.80 2.51
N VAL A 395 -13.40 29.94 1.79
CA VAL A 395 -12.36 30.91 2.15
C VAL A 395 -12.84 32.35 1.88
N THR A 396 -13.59 32.58 0.80
CA THR A 396 -13.96 33.92 0.33
C THR A 396 -15.07 34.58 1.17
N TYR A 397 -16.06 33.82 1.64
CA TYR A 397 -17.28 34.36 2.27
C TYR A 397 -17.39 33.94 3.73
N ASP A 398 -17.98 34.77 4.61
CA ASP A 398 -18.06 34.47 6.05
C ASP A 398 -19.26 33.60 6.44
N SER A 399 -20.28 33.55 5.58
CA SER A 399 -21.50 32.77 5.75
C SER A 399 -22.04 32.27 4.41
N ILE A 400 -23.03 31.37 4.43
CA ILE A 400 -23.72 30.95 3.19
C ILE A 400 -24.62 32.06 2.64
N GLU A 401 -25.02 32.99 3.49
CA GLU A 401 -25.84 34.15 3.16
C GLU A 401 -25.03 35.24 2.43
N ASP A 402 -23.71 35.30 2.64
CA ASP A 402 -22.80 36.23 1.94
C ASP A 402 -22.42 35.77 0.53
N ILE A 403 -22.70 34.51 0.17
CA ILE A 403 -22.42 33.98 -1.18
C ILE A 403 -23.37 34.66 -2.18
N PRO A 404 -22.87 35.27 -3.27
CA PRO A 404 -23.70 35.91 -4.28
C PRO A 404 -24.80 34.96 -4.77
N ALA A 405 -26.04 35.46 -4.85
CA ALA A 405 -27.22 34.64 -5.12
C ALA A 405 -27.07 33.74 -6.37
N ALA A 406 -26.50 34.28 -7.45
CA ALA A 406 -26.25 33.52 -8.67
C ALA A 406 -25.22 32.38 -8.49
N GLU A 407 -24.23 32.54 -7.62
CA GLU A 407 -23.25 31.50 -7.30
C GLU A 407 -23.82 30.47 -6.32
N ARG A 408 -24.62 30.91 -5.33
CA ARG A 408 -25.35 30.04 -4.42
C ARG A 408 -26.31 29.13 -5.20
N GLU A 409 -27.11 29.69 -6.10
CA GLU A 409 -28.05 28.92 -6.93
C GLU A 409 -27.33 27.87 -7.81
N LYS A 410 -26.15 28.20 -8.36
CA LYS A 410 -25.35 27.25 -9.14
C LYS A 410 -24.92 26.06 -8.29
N ILE A 411 -24.37 26.27 -7.10
CA ILE A 411 -23.91 25.16 -6.24
C ILE A 411 -25.09 24.34 -5.72
N GLU A 412 -26.21 24.97 -5.38
CA GLU A 412 -27.45 24.29 -4.96
C GLU A 412 -27.96 23.36 -6.08
N ARG A 413 -27.99 23.82 -7.33
CA ARG A 413 -28.44 23.00 -8.48
C ARG A 413 -27.42 21.93 -8.90
N GLN A 414 -26.15 22.29 -9.00
CA GLN A 414 -25.14 21.44 -9.66
C GLN A 414 -24.39 20.50 -8.71
N ILE A 415 -24.30 20.85 -7.42
CA ILE A 415 -23.51 20.11 -6.42
C ILE A 415 -24.46 19.47 -5.41
N PHE A 416 -25.22 20.28 -4.68
CA PHE A 416 -26.06 19.77 -3.59
C PHE A 416 -27.31 19.06 -4.11
N ARG A 417 -27.88 19.55 -5.21
CA ARG A 417 -29.20 19.18 -5.77
C ARG A 417 -30.35 19.43 -4.78
N ALA A 418 -30.15 20.40 -3.91
CA ALA A 418 -31.07 20.90 -2.90
C ALA A 418 -30.60 22.31 -2.50
N ASN A 419 -31.47 23.09 -1.88
CA ASN A 419 -31.05 24.38 -1.33
C ASN A 419 -30.17 24.17 -0.09
N LEU A 420 -29.30 25.14 0.23
CA LEU A 420 -28.33 24.98 1.34
C LEU A 420 -28.99 24.90 2.72
N ASP A 421 -30.18 25.48 2.89
CA ASP A 421 -30.91 25.47 4.16
C ASP A 421 -31.48 24.06 4.44
N GLU A 422 -31.96 23.36 3.42
CA GLU A 422 -32.39 21.96 3.49
C GLU A 422 -31.22 21.02 3.82
N ILE A 423 -30.06 21.25 3.20
CA ILE A 423 -28.83 20.50 3.55
C ILE A 423 -28.45 20.75 5.02
N TRP A 424 -28.62 21.99 5.49
CA TRP A 424 -28.35 22.34 6.88
C TRP A 424 -29.31 21.63 7.85
N ASP A 425 -30.61 21.58 7.55
CA ASP A 425 -31.60 20.86 8.36
C ASP A 425 -31.27 19.37 8.49
N GLY A 426 -30.87 18.73 7.39
CA GLY A 426 -30.39 17.34 7.41
C GLY A 426 -29.09 17.17 8.21
N THR A 427 -28.19 18.15 8.15
CA THR A 427 -26.94 18.18 8.91
C THR A 427 -27.20 18.32 10.42
N ILE A 428 -28.16 19.16 10.82
CA ILE A 428 -28.62 19.27 12.21
C ILE A 428 -29.11 17.92 12.71
N ALA A 429 -30.01 17.27 11.95
CA ALA A 429 -30.57 15.98 12.33
C ALA A 429 -29.48 14.92 12.53
N PHE A 430 -28.51 14.85 11.62
CA PHE A 430 -27.39 13.90 11.68
C PHE A 430 -26.48 14.12 12.91
N PHE A 431 -26.05 15.36 13.15
CA PHE A 431 -25.12 15.63 14.25
C PHE A 431 -25.79 15.67 15.63
N LYS A 432 -27.10 15.91 15.70
CA LYS A 432 -27.83 15.88 16.98
C LYS A 432 -27.74 14.53 17.69
N GLU A 433 -27.66 13.44 16.95
CA GLU A 433 -27.51 12.09 17.51
C GLU A 433 -26.05 11.68 17.66
N ARG A 434 -25.16 12.15 16.77
CA ARG A 434 -23.79 11.65 16.64
C ARG A 434 -22.75 12.48 17.39
N ASP A 435 -22.85 13.80 17.33
CA ASP A 435 -21.93 14.74 18.01
C ASP A 435 -22.65 16.09 18.28
N PRO A 436 -23.43 16.17 19.38
CA PRO A 436 -24.14 17.39 19.77
C PRO A 436 -23.22 18.60 20.03
N ASP A 437 -21.97 18.35 20.46
CA ASP A 437 -21.01 19.41 20.77
C ASP A 437 -20.44 20.05 19.50
N MET A 438 -20.18 19.27 18.44
CA MET A 438 -19.88 19.82 17.11
C MET A 438 -21.04 20.66 16.59
N LEU A 439 -22.28 20.18 16.74
CA LEU A 439 -23.46 20.93 16.29
C LEU A 439 -23.58 22.27 17.03
N ALA A 440 -23.46 22.29 18.36
CA ALA A 440 -23.53 23.52 19.15
C ALA A 440 -22.45 24.55 18.73
N ARG A 441 -21.23 24.07 18.46
CA ARG A 441 -20.13 24.91 17.94
C ARG A 441 -20.40 25.46 16.54
N ALA A 442 -21.15 24.74 15.71
CA ALA A 442 -21.49 25.19 14.36
C ALA A 442 -22.66 26.17 14.36
N MET A 443 -23.67 25.97 15.21
CA MET A 443 -24.81 26.90 15.34
C MET A 443 -24.38 28.30 15.81
N SER A 444 -23.27 28.41 16.53
CA SER A 444 -22.71 29.67 17.05
C SER A 444 -21.76 30.39 16.07
N SER A 445 -21.52 29.85 14.86
CA SER A 445 -20.60 30.44 13.89
C SER A 445 -21.07 30.21 12.45
N PRO A 446 -21.44 31.27 11.71
CA PRO A 446 -21.87 31.16 10.31
C PRO A 446 -20.84 30.46 9.41
N LYS A 447 -19.54 30.69 9.68
CA LYS A 447 -18.44 30.04 8.98
C LYS A 447 -18.41 28.53 9.21
N ARG A 448 -18.65 28.08 10.45
CA ARG A 448 -18.70 26.65 10.79
C ARG A 448 -19.98 25.99 10.26
N LYS A 449 -21.12 26.68 10.29
CA LYS A 449 -22.35 26.25 9.59
C LYS A 449 -22.04 25.97 8.12
N MET A 450 -21.42 26.92 7.42
CA MET A 450 -21.03 26.76 6.01
C MET A 450 -20.07 25.57 5.81
N ALA A 451 -19.07 25.40 6.67
CA ALA A 451 -18.15 24.26 6.60
C ALA A 451 -18.87 22.92 6.71
N LEU A 452 -19.79 22.75 7.67
CA LEU A 452 -20.54 21.50 7.83
C LEU A 452 -21.45 21.21 6.63
N ILE A 453 -22.11 22.23 6.07
CA ILE A 453 -22.91 22.11 4.84
C ILE A 453 -22.02 21.63 3.68
N PHE A 454 -20.82 22.18 3.51
CA PHE A 454 -19.93 21.77 2.42
C PHE A 454 -19.35 20.37 2.65
N ARG A 455 -19.03 20.04 3.91
CA ARG A 455 -18.54 18.72 4.32
C ARG A 455 -19.59 17.62 4.12
N TRP A 456 -20.89 17.94 4.10
CA TRP A 456 -21.93 16.99 3.67
C TRP A 456 -21.64 16.44 2.27
N TYR A 457 -21.31 17.31 1.30
CA TYR A 457 -21.00 16.89 -0.07
C TYR A 457 -19.70 16.08 -0.08
N LEU A 458 -18.65 16.58 0.55
CA LEU A 458 -17.33 15.94 0.58
C LEU A 458 -17.37 14.55 1.26
N GLY A 459 -18.16 14.39 2.31
CA GLY A 459 -18.33 13.12 3.00
C GLY A 459 -19.15 12.12 2.18
N LEU A 460 -20.31 12.55 1.65
CA LEU A 460 -21.18 11.67 0.88
C LEU A 460 -20.61 11.29 -0.49
N SER A 461 -19.78 12.13 -1.11
CA SER A 461 -19.16 11.83 -2.40
C SER A 461 -18.32 10.56 -2.40
N SER A 462 -17.66 10.24 -1.27
CA SER A 462 -16.94 8.97 -1.11
C SER A 462 -17.92 7.81 -1.01
N ARG A 463 -18.98 7.96 -0.19
CA ARG A 463 -20.03 6.93 -0.05
C ARG A 463 -20.72 6.62 -1.36
N TRP A 464 -21.09 7.63 -2.15
CA TRP A 464 -21.75 7.48 -3.44
C TRP A 464 -20.92 6.62 -4.40
N SER A 465 -19.61 6.83 -4.45
CA SER A 465 -18.69 6.01 -5.24
C SER A 465 -18.66 4.55 -4.78
N ASN A 466 -18.60 4.33 -3.47
CA ASN A 466 -18.48 2.98 -2.91
C ASN A 466 -19.76 2.17 -3.13
N THR A 467 -20.94 2.78 -2.91
CA THR A 467 -22.23 2.11 -3.05
C THR A 467 -22.78 2.12 -4.48
N GLY A 468 -22.25 2.97 -5.35
CA GLY A 468 -22.73 3.09 -6.73
C GLY A 468 -24.04 3.85 -6.84
N GLU A 469 -24.17 4.95 -6.10
CA GLU A 469 -25.37 5.81 -6.08
C GLU A 469 -25.72 6.33 -7.48
N LYS A 470 -26.83 5.81 -8.03
CA LYS A 470 -27.26 6.14 -9.40
C LYS A 470 -27.57 7.62 -9.56
N GLY A 471 -27.08 8.20 -10.65
CA GLY A 471 -27.24 9.62 -10.95
C GLY A 471 -26.25 10.52 -10.23
N ARG A 472 -25.40 10.02 -9.31
CA ARG A 472 -24.32 10.77 -8.63
C ARG A 472 -22.93 10.46 -9.20
N GLU A 473 -22.82 9.79 -10.35
CA GLU A 473 -21.55 9.34 -10.92
C GLU A 473 -20.55 10.48 -11.12
N MET A 474 -21.01 11.65 -11.56
CA MET A 474 -20.18 12.86 -11.72
C MET A 474 -19.77 13.53 -10.41
N ASP A 475 -20.29 13.06 -9.28
CA ASP A 475 -19.98 13.51 -7.92
C ASP A 475 -19.13 12.51 -7.14
N TYR A 476 -18.76 11.38 -7.75
CA TYR A 476 -17.99 10.35 -7.06
C TYR A 476 -16.59 10.86 -6.69
N GLN A 477 -16.29 10.80 -5.39
CA GLN A 477 -14.94 11.00 -4.88
C GLN A 477 -14.22 9.66 -4.88
N ILE A 478 -13.21 9.53 -5.74
CA ILE A 478 -12.45 8.29 -5.93
C ILE A 478 -10.98 8.60 -5.64
N TRP A 479 -10.45 8.01 -4.58
CA TRP A 479 -9.07 8.22 -4.14
C TRP A 479 -8.11 7.37 -4.97
N ALA A 480 -7.36 8.00 -5.86
CA ALA A 480 -6.40 7.31 -6.71
C ALA A 480 -5.16 8.19 -6.92
N GLY A 481 -3.98 7.57 -6.89
CA GLY A 481 -2.71 8.21 -7.25
C GLY A 481 -2.25 7.81 -8.65
N PRO A 482 -1.13 8.40 -9.13
CA PRO A 482 -0.58 8.13 -10.46
C PRO A 482 -0.14 6.67 -10.67
N SER A 483 0.06 5.91 -9.59
CA SER A 483 0.39 4.48 -9.65
C SER A 483 -0.68 3.65 -10.37
N LEU A 484 -1.96 4.03 -10.29
CA LEU A 484 -3.02 3.36 -11.04
C LEU A 484 -2.88 3.61 -12.55
N GLY A 485 -2.54 4.83 -12.96
CA GLY A 485 -2.30 5.14 -14.36
C GLY A 485 -1.08 4.40 -14.92
N ALA A 486 -0.02 4.28 -14.11
CA ALA A 486 1.14 3.47 -14.45
C ALA A 486 0.78 1.97 -14.59
N PHE A 487 -0.02 1.44 -13.67
CA PHE A 487 -0.55 0.08 -13.74
C PHE A 487 -1.36 -0.14 -15.03
N ASN A 488 -2.33 0.73 -15.33
CA ASN A 488 -3.17 0.64 -16.52
C ASN A 488 -2.34 0.68 -17.82
N SER A 489 -1.31 1.54 -17.88
CA SER A 489 -0.37 1.59 -19.02
C SER A 489 0.44 0.29 -19.15
N TRP A 490 0.84 -0.30 -18.02
CA TRP A 490 1.61 -1.54 -17.99
C TRP A 490 0.79 -2.77 -18.43
N VAL A 491 -0.48 -2.87 -18.01
CA VAL A 491 -1.39 -3.99 -18.39
C VAL A 491 -2.11 -3.81 -19.72
N LYS A 492 -1.90 -2.69 -20.42
CA LYS A 492 -2.57 -2.42 -21.70
C LYS A 492 -2.29 -3.55 -22.71
N GLY A 493 -3.35 -4.06 -23.32
CA GLY A 493 -3.32 -5.16 -24.28
C GLY A 493 -3.31 -6.56 -23.66
N SER A 494 -3.36 -6.70 -22.33
CA SER A 494 -3.42 -8.00 -21.65
C SER A 494 -4.78 -8.25 -21.00
N TYR A 495 -4.97 -9.43 -20.42
CA TYR A 495 -6.22 -9.74 -19.74
C TYR A 495 -6.61 -8.79 -18.60
N LEU A 496 -5.62 -8.19 -17.92
CA LEU A 496 -5.83 -7.26 -16.81
C LEU A 496 -6.30 -5.88 -17.26
N GLU A 497 -6.32 -5.59 -18.56
CA GLU A 497 -6.99 -4.40 -19.10
C GLU A 497 -8.50 -4.44 -18.78
N ASP A 498 -9.10 -5.63 -18.79
CA ASP A 498 -10.49 -5.85 -18.37
C ASP A 498 -10.60 -5.79 -16.84
N TYR A 499 -11.37 -4.81 -16.34
CA TYR A 499 -11.59 -4.61 -14.91
C TYR A 499 -12.21 -5.83 -14.21
N THR A 500 -12.94 -6.69 -14.93
CA THR A 500 -13.56 -7.90 -14.37
C THR A 500 -12.55 -9.02 -14.13
N ARG A 501 -11.35 -8.93 -14.72
CA ARG A 501 -10.27 -9.90 -14.56
C ARG A 501 -9.17 -9.46 -13.61
N ARG A 502 -9.33 -8.31 -12.94
CA ARG A 502 -8.37 -7.80 -11.95
C ARG A 502 -8.59 -8.46 -10.59
N GLY A 503 -7.96 -9.61 -10.37
CA GLY A 503 -7.89 -10.23 -9.04
C GLY A 503 -6.74 -9.66 -8.23
N ALA A 504 -6.97 -9.28 -6.97
CA ALA A 504 -5.95 -8.63 -6.14
C ALA A 504 -4.72 -9.52 -5.87
N VAL A 505 -4.93 -10.82 -5.68
CA VAL A 505 -3.84 -11.79 -5.52
C VAL A 505 -2.98 -11.87 -6.78
N ASP A 506 -3.64 -11.96 -7.93
CA ASP A 506 -2.97 -12.08 -9.23
C ASP A 506 -2.14 -10.83 -9.55
N VAL A 507 -2.73 -9.65 -9.34
CA VAL A 507 -2.02 -8.37 -9.44
C VAL A 507 -0.80 -8.31 -8.52
N ALA A 508 -0.94 -8.70 -7.25
CA ALA A 508 0.18 -8.70 -6.30
C ALA A 508 1.30 -9.66 -6.75
N LEU A 509 0.95 -10.86 -7.22
CA LEU A 509 1.91 -11.84 -7.73
C LEU A 509 2.62 -11.35 -8.99
N HIS A 510 1.92 -10.64 -9.89
CA HIS A 510 2.56 -10.02 -11.04
C HIS A 510 3.57 -8.94 -10.67
N MET A 511 3.28 -8.10 -9.67
CA MET A 511 4.22 -7.10 -9.19
C MET A 511 5.52 -7.75 -8.69
N LEU A 512 5.38 -8.80 -7.87
CA LEU A 512 6.53 -9.49 -7.27
C LEU A 512 7.29 -10.35 -8.29
N LYS A 513 6.58 -11.13 -9.13
CA LYS A 513 7.17 -11.94 -10.20
C LYS A 513 7.87 -11.07 -11.23
N GLY A 514 7.26 -9.97 -11.63
CA GLY A 514 7.88 -9.04 -12.54
C GLY A 514 9.11 -8.36 -11.94
N ALA A 515 9.07 -7.99 -10.64
CA ALA A 515 10.24 -7.42 -9.98
C ALA A 515 11.41 -8.40 -9.93
N ALA A 516 11.16 -9.66 -9.57
CA ALA A 516 12.18 -10.72 -9.57
C ALA A 516 12.72 -10.99 -10.98
N TYR A 517 11.85 -11.03 -12.00
CA TYR A 517 12.23 -11.15 -13.40
C TYR A 517 13.15 -10.01 -13.85
N LEU A 518 12.78 -8.77 -13.56
CA LEU A 518 13.57 -7.58 -13.92
C LEU A 518 14.92 -7.57 -13.20
N GLN A 519 14.98 -8.05 -11.95
CA GLN A 519 16.25 -8.18 -11.22
C GLN A 519 17.17 -9.22 -11.86
N ARG A 520 16.61 -10.35 -12.32
CA ARG A 520 17.34 -11.36 -13.10
C ARG A 520 17.89 -10.78 -14.41
N VAL A 521 17.08 -10.01 -15.14
CA VAL A 521 17.52 -9.29 -16.34
C VAL A 521 18.66 -8.31 -16.01
N ASN A 522 18.57 -7.59 -14.90
CA ASN A 522 19.62 -6.66 -14.48
C ASN A 522 20.93 -7.37 -14.11
N GLN A 523 20.88 -8.54 -13.46
CA GLN A 523 22.07 -9.36 -13.19
C GLN A 523 22.81 -9.71 -14.48
N LEU A 524 22.09 -10.14 -15.52
CA LEU A 524 22.66 -10.48 -16.81
C LEU A 524 23.27 -9.26 -17.51
N LYS A 525 22.57 -8.12 -17.49
CA LYS A 525 23.06 -6.87 -18.09
C LYS A 525 24.37 -6.38 -17.47
N LEU A 526 24.51 -6.50 -16.15
CA LEU A 526 25.75 -6.14 -15.44
C LEU A 526 26.95 -7.00 -15.85
N GLN A 527 26.70 -8.17 -16.44
CA GLN A 527 27.73 -9.11 -16.91
C GLN A 527 27.98 -8.99 -18.42
N GLY A 528 27.47 -7.94 -19.07
CA GLY A 528 27.70 -7.70 -20.50
C GLY A 528 26.68 -8.35 -21.43
N VAL A 529 25.63 -8.98 -20.93
CA VAL A 529 24.54 -9.52 -21.76
C VAL A 529 23.63 -8.38 -22.22
N SER A 530 23.37 -8.29 -23.53
CA SER A 530 22.30 -7.47 -24.08
C SER A 530 21.11 -8.34 -24.46
N LEU A 531 19.90 -7.85 -24.21
CA LEU A 531 18.66 -8.54 -24.53
C LEU A 531 17.79 -7.62 -25.39
N SER A 532 16.99 -8.18 -26.30
CA SER A 532 15.93 -7.45 -27.00
C SER A 532 14.94 -6.82 -26.01
N THR A 533 14.17 -5.84 -26.46
CA THR A 533 13.19 -5.14 -25.60
C THR A 533 12.12 -6.09 -25.06
N GLU A 534 11.71 -7.07 -25.86
CA GLU A 534 10.72 -8.09 -25.54
C GLU A 534 11.22 -9.04 -24.42
N LEU A 535 12.50 -9.42 -24.48
CA LEU A 535 13.14 -10.23 -23.45
C LEU A 535 13.50 -9.40 -22.22
N ALA A 536 13.85 -8.13 -22.37
CA ALA A 536 14.21 -7.29 -21.23
C ALA A 536 13.02 -6.80 -20.38
N SER A 537 11.79 -6.87 -20.91
CA SER A 537 10.58 -6.36 -20.24
C SER A 537 9.73 -7.47 -19.64
N TYR A 538 9.03 -7.18 -18.55
CA TYR A 538 8.00 -8.08 -18.00
C TYR A 538 6.61 -7.58 -18.40
N ARG A 539 5.83 -8.43 -19.06
CA ARG A 539 4.44 -8.15 -19.45
C ARG A 539 3.55 -9.29 -18.97
N THR A 540 2.31 -8.96 -18.67
CA THR A 540 1.28 -9.96 -18.43
C THR A 540 0.85 -10.52 -19.78
N SER A 541 1.08 -11.82 -19.97
CA SER A 541 0.54 -12.57 -21.10
C SER A 541 -0.59 -13.45 -20.57
N ASP A 542 -1.60 -13.67 -21.41
CA ASP A 542 -2.70 -14.60 -21.14
C ASP A 542 -2.21 -16.05 -20.93
#